data_AF-A0A933CBA3-F1
#
_entry.id   AF-A0A933CBA3-F1
#
_cell.length_a   1.000
_cell.length_b   1.000
_cell.length_c   1.000
_cell.angle_alpha   90.00
_cell.angle_beta   90.00
_cell.angle_gamma   90.00
#
_symmetry.space_group_name_H-M   'P 1'
#
loop_
_entity.id
_entity.type
_entity.pdbx_description
1 polymer ?
#
loop_
_entity_poly.entity_id
_entity_poly.type
_entity_poly.pdbx_seq_one_letter_code
_entity_poly.pdbx_strand_id
1 'polypeptide(L)'
;MASKEDAIRSIGRSKAAVDNGFSRIGRTLSREDPAAAWLQAATGRALALCDAVILLCREHHAVESASLARAVIQLACDMRWVASEEGPTRLQALERSGQEGDWGALWSAAALRSRLAAAGFPEDAVEDWCKTSARLCVGHLSGGAAGLPWAHAFPDTRPRLSVDEALDAAAGALREAIRALERRWPGSFVLEEARE
;
A
#
# COMPACT_ATOMS: atom_id res chain seq x y z
N MET A 1 -16.90 -6.14 9.52
CA MET A 1 -16.23 -5.11 8.70
C MET A 1 -16.02 -3.90 9.57
N ALA A 2 -14.81 -3.37 9.61
CA ALA A 2 -14.55 -2.10 10.28
C ALA A 2 -15.31 -0.99 9.54
N SER A 3 -15.79 0.04 10.23
CA SER A 3 -16.48 1.13 9.55
C SER A 3 -15.49 1.97 8.73
N LYS A 4 -15.98 2.67 7.68
CA LYS A 4 -15.26 3.77 7.00
C LYS A 4 -14.46 4.66 7.96
N GLU A 5 -15.05 5.00 9.11
CA GLU A 5 -14.44 5.87 10.12
C GLU A 5 -13.26 5.19 10.82
N ASP A 6 -13.34 3.89 11.07
CA ASP A 6 -12.26 3.13 11.69
C ASP A 6 -11.05 3.00 10.77
N ALA A 7 -11.27 2.81 9.46
CA ALA A 7 -10.20 2.78 8.47
C ALA A 7 -9.50 4.15 8.36
N ILE A 8 -10.27 5.24 8.31
CA ILE A 8 -9.73 6.62 8.32
C ILE A 8 -8.96 6.88 9.61
N ARG A 9 -9.49 6.48 10.78
CA ARG A 9 -8.82 6.62 12.07
C ARG A 9 -7.54 5.78 12.12
N SER A 10 -7.55 4.58 11.54
CA SER A 10 -6.35 3.74 11.41
C SER A 10 -5.28 4.44 10.59
N ILE A 11 -5.61 5.05 9.45
CA ILE A 11 -4.66 5.83 8.64
C ILE A 11 -4.13 7.03 9.42
N GLY A 12 -5.00 7.74 10.16
CA GLY A 12 -4.60 8.86 11.01
C GLY A 12 -3.61 8.46 12.11
N ARG A 13 -3.84 7.33 12.79
CA ARG A 13 -2.90 6.78 13.79
C ARG A 13 -1.57 6.36 13.17
N SER A 14 -1.63 5.74 12.00
CA SER A 14 -0.45 5.35 11.23
C SER A 14 0.44 6.55 10.90
N LYS A 15 -0.15 7.69 10.52
CA LYS A 15 0.60 8.95 10.29
C LYS A 15 1.34 9.42 11.53
N ALA A 16 0.63 9.49 12.66
CA ALA A 16 1.25 9.90 13.92
C ALA A 16 2.40 8.95 14.33
N ALA A 17 2.23 7.64 14.12
CA ALA A 17 3.30 6.66 14.38
C ALA A 17 4.53 6.89 13.50
N VAL A 18 4.33 7.20 12.21
CA VAL A 18 5.41 7.54 11.28
C VAL A 18 6.16 8.81 11.71
N ASP A 19 5.44 9.88 12.01
CA ASP A 19 6.05 11.17 12.42
C ASP A 19 6.87 11.01 13.71
N ASN A 20 6.32 10.31 14.70
CA ASN A 20 7.00 10.00 15.94
C ASN A 20 8.24 9.12 15.71
N GLY A 21 8.14 8.11 14.85
CA GLY A 21 9.26 7.22 14.54
C GLY A 21 10.41 7.95 13.85
N PHE A 22 10.12 8.75 12.82
CA PHE A 22 11.16 9.55 12.15
C PHE A 22 11.76 10.62 13.07
N SER A 23 10.98 11.19 13.99
CA SER A 23 11.50 12.11 15.01
C SER A 23 12.53 11.43 15.94
N ARG A 24 12.35 10.15 16.27
CA ARG A 24 13.28 9.37 17.12
C ARG A 24 14.57 9.03 16.39
N ILE A 25 14.48 8.59 15.14
CA ILE A 25 15.65 8.13 14.37
C ILE A 25 16.35 9.23 13.58
N GLY A 26 15.80 10.46 13.56
CA GLY A 26 16.29 11.52 12.68
C GLY A 26 17.79 11.81 12.78
N ARG A 27 18.39 11.62 13.97
CA ARG A 27 19.84 11.81 14.20
C ARG A 27 20.71 10.66 13.69
N THR A 28 20.13 9.48 13.49
CA THR A 28 20.83 8.27 13.04
C THR A 28 20.64 8.01 11.55
N LEU A 29 19.84 8.82 10.86
CA LEU A 29 19.65 8.72 9.41
C LEU A 29 20.93 9.15 8.68
N SER A 30 21.48 8.25 7.88
CA SER A 30 22.61 8.54 6.99
C SER A 30 22.15 8.70 5.55
N ARG A 31 22.71 9.70 4.85
CA ARG A 31 22.50 9.87 3.40
C ARG A 31 23.21 8.81 2.57
N GLU A 32 24.19 8.13 3.16
CA GLU A 32 24.96 7.06 2.50
C GLU A 32 24.22 5.71 2.53
N ASP A 33 23.08 5.64 3.22
CA ASP A 33 22.20 4.48 3.24
C ASP A 33 21.04 4.68 2.24
N PRO A 34 21.17 4.21 0.99
CA PRO A 34 20.15 4.42 -0.04
C PRO A 34 18.84 3.69 0.29
N ALA A 35 18.90 2.57 1.01
CA ALA A 35 17.70 1.86 1.44
C ALA A 35 16.91 2.67 2.47
N ALA A 36 17.59 3.27 3.44
CA ALA A 36 16.94 4.19 4.41
C ALA A 36 16.33 5.42 3.73
N ALA A 37 17.03 6.03 2.78
CA ALA A 37 16.53 7.19 2.04
C ALA A 37 15.29 6.83 1.20
N TRP A 38 15.34 5.68 0.51
CA TRP A 38 14.21 5.18 -0.27
C TRP A 38 13.00 4.86 0.62
N LEU A 39 13.21 4.20 1.77
CA LEU A 39 12.13 3.89 2.71
C LEU A 39 11.42 5.16 3.23
N GLN A 40 12.16 6.23 3.51
CA GLN A 40 11.58 7.53 3.87
C GLN A 40 10.71 8.09 2.75
N ALA A 41 11.24 8.13 1.52
CA ALA A 41 10.50 8.64 0.36
C ALA A 41 9.25 7.80 0.06
N ALA A 42 9.37 6.47 0.12
CA ALA A 42 8.27 5.53 -0.07
C ALA A 42 7.18 5.71 0.99
N THR A 43 7.57 5.95 2.26
CA THR A 43 6.62 6.23 3.34
C THR A 43 5.85 7.51 3.09
N GLY A 44 6.54 8.62 2.78
CA GLY A 44 5.89 9.89 2.46
C GLY A 44 4.91 9.76 1.29
N ARG A 45 5.29 9.01 0.25
CA ARG A 45 4.41 8.69 -0.88
C ARG A 45 3.20 7.85 -0.48
N ALA A 46 3.38 6.83 0.35
CA ALA A 46 2.28 5.99 0.85
C ALA A 46 1.27 6.82 1.64
N LEU A 47 1.74 7.73 2.51
CA LEU A 47 0.87 8.65 3.27
C LEU A 47 0.06 9.58 2.36
N ALA A 48 0.71 10.20 1.38
CA ALA A 48 0.03 11.08 0.42
C ALA A 48 -1.02 10.33 -0.42
N LEU A 49 -0.72 9.09 -0.82
CA LEU A 49 -1.67 8.23 -1.54
C LEU A 49 -2.86 7.84 -0.65
N CYS A 50 -2.64 7.53 0.62
CA CYS A 50 -3.72 7.27 1.57
C CYS A 50 -4.64 8.49 1.74
N ASP A 51 -4.09 9.71 1.78
CA ASP A 51 -4.90 10.93 1.83
C ASP A 51 -5.77 11.10 0.58
N ALA A 52 -5.20 10.86 -0.59
CA ALA A 52 -5.95 10.90 -1.84
C ALA A 52 -7.07 9.85 -1.87
N VAL A 53 -6.82 8.63 -1.37
CA VAL A 53 -7.86 7.60 -1.22
C VAL A 53 -8.96 8.07 -0.27
N ILE A 54 -8.62 8.67 0.88
CA ILE A 54 -9.61 9.21 1.83
C ILE A 54 -10.46 10.29 1.19
N LEU A 55 -9.85 11.25 0.47
CA LEU A 55 -10.56 12.33 -0.19
C LEU A 55 -11.54 11.80 -1.24
N LEU A 56 -11.10 10.90 -2.12
CA LEU A 56 -11.97 10.28 -3.12
C LEU A 56 -13.11 9.48 -2.47
N CYS A 57 -12.83 8.72 -1.43
CA CYS A 57 -13.82 7.93 -0.70
C CYS A 57 -14.81 8.78 0.11
N ARG A 58 -14.43 10.01 0.51
CA ARG A 58 -15.35 10.98 1.12
C ARG A 58 -16.37 11.49 0.12
N GLU A 59 -15.95 11.69 -1.12
CA GLU A 59 -16.78 12.11 -2.25
C GLU A 59 -17.42 10.93 -3.00
N HIS A 60 -17.44 9.73 -2.41
CA HIS A 60 -18.04 8.51 -3.00
C HIS A 60 -17.40 8.02 -4.32
N HIS A 61 -16.15 8.41 -4.58
CA HIS A 61 -15.34 8.00 -5.74
C HIS A 61 -14.43 6.80 -5.42
N ALA A 62 -15.00 5.72 -4.89
CA ALA A 62 -14.23 4.53 -4.50
C ALA A 62 -13.53 3.86 -5.69
N VAL A 63 -14.16 3.81 -6.86
CA VAL A 63 -13.61 3.17 -8.07
C VAL A 63 -12.37 3.92 -8.57
N GLU A 64 -12.40 5.25 -8.52
CA GLU A 64 -11.30 6.13 -8.89
C GLU A 64 -10.13 6.00 -7.91
N SER A 65 -10.42 5.69 -6.63
CA SER A 65 -9.40 5.47 -5.61
C SER A 65 -8.65 4.14 -5.76
N ALA A 66 -9.16 3.20 -6.57
CA ALA A 66 -8.67 1.83 -6.62
C ALA A 66 -7.20 1.71 -7.05
N SER A 67 -6.79 2.49 -8.06
CA SER A 67 -5.41 2.53 -8.54
C SER A 67 -4.45 3.08 -7.49
N LEU A 68 -4.91 4.06 -6.70
CA LEU A 68 -4.15 4.64 -5.60
C LEU A 68 -4.03 3.64 -4.44
N ALA A 69 -5.13 3.01 -4.02
CA ALA A 69 -5.12 1.97 -2.99
C ALA A 69 -4.17 0.81 -3.37
N ARG A 70 -4.20 0.39 -4.64
CA ARG A 70 -3.25 -0.61 -5.15
C ARG A 70 -1.80 -0.12 -5.12
N ALA A 71 -1.54 1.15 -5.43
CA ALA A 71 -0.20 1.72 -5.33
C ALA A 71 0.30 1.72 -3.87
N VAL A 72 -0.56 1.97 -2.88
CA VAL A 72 -0.20 1.84 -1.46
C VAL A 72 0.18 0.39 -1.14
N ILE A 73 -0.59 -0.61 -1.61
CA ILE A 73 -0.24 -2.03 -1.46
C ILE A 73 1.14 -2.31 -2.06
N GLN A 74 1.42 -1.79 -3.26
CA GLN A 74 2.73 -2.01 -3.91
C GLN A 74 3.86 -1.46 -3.05
N LEU A 75 3.74 -0.21 -2.63
CA LEU A 75 4.74 0.46 -1.82
C LEU A 75 4.96 -0.27 -0.51
N ALA A 76 3.91 -0.71 0.18
CA ALA A 76 4.04 -1.46 1.42
C ALA A 76 4.81 -2.78 1.23
N CYS A 77 4.54 -3.50 0.14
CA CYS A 77 5.25 -4.73 -0.21
C CYS A 77 6.73 -4.45 -0.50
N ASP A 78 7.01 -3.45 -1.33
CA ASP A 78 8.36 -3.08 -1.71
C ASP A 78 9.16 -2.56 -0.49
N MET A 79 8.52 -1.77 0.37
CA MET A 79 9.10 -1.35 1.67
C MET A 79 9.45 -2.52 2.54
N ARG A 80 8.57 -3.51 2.69
CA ARG A 80 8.86 -4.69 3.49
C ARG A 80 9.97 -5.53 2.87
N TRP A 81 10.06 -5.57 1.55
CA TRP A 81 11.13 -6.26 0.84
C TRP A 81 12.47 -5.56 1.04
N VAL A 82 12.53 -4.23 0.89
CA VAL A 82 13.75 -3.40 1.07
C VAL A 82 14.18 -3.29 2.53
N ALA A 83 13.26 -3.32 3.49
CA ALA A 83 13.59 -3.19 4.92
C ALA A 83 14.38 -4.38 5.52
N SER A 84 14.59 -5.46 4.76
CA SER A 84 15.40 -6.60 5.18
C SER A 84 16.91 -6.29 5.21
N GLU A 85 17.71 -7.23 5.73
CA GLU A 85 19.18 -7.14 5.73
C GLU A 85 19.79 -6.95 4.33
N GLU A 86 19.17 -7.51 3.29
CA GLU A 86 19.60 -7.40 1.89
C GLU A 86 19.10 -6.10 1.19
N GLY A 87 18.69 -5.09 1.97
CA GLY A 87 18.01 -3.89 1.48
C GLY A 87 18.66 -3.20 0.27
N PRO A 88 19.98 -2.93 0.26
CA PRO A 88 20.64 -2.30 -0.88
C PRO A 88 20.52 -3.09 -2.19
N THR A 89 20.71 -4.42 -2.14
CA THR A 89 20.60 -5.29 -3.31
C THR A 89 19.16 -5.32 -3.85
N ARG A 90 18.17 -5.38 -2.94
CA ARG A 90 16.75 -5.38 -3.30
C ARG A 90 16.29 -4.04 -3.88
N LEU A 91 16.81 -2.93 -3.35
CA LEU A 91 16.58 -1.60 -3.91
C LEU A 91 17.11 -1.51 -5.34
N GLN A 92 18.35 -1.96 -5.60
CA GLN A 92 18.91 -1.98 -6.96
C GLN A 92 18.05 -2.82 -7.92
N ALA A 93 17.49 -3.95 -7.46
CA ALA A 93 16.59 -4.76 -8.27
C ALA A 93 15.29 -4.01 -8.61
N LEU A 94 14.71 -3.28 -7.65
CA LEU A 94 13.53 -2.45 -7.89
C LEU A 94 13.82 -1.31 -8.89
N GLU A 95 14.95 -0.62 -8.74
CA GLU A 95 15.36 0.46 -9.63
C GLU A 95 15.56 -0.04 -11.05
N ARG A 96 16.21 -1.21 -11.22
CA ARG A 96 16.39 -1.85 -12.53
C ARG A 96 15.05 -2.19 -13.18
N SER A 97 14.14 -2.83 -12.45
CA SER A 97 12.80 -3.13 -12.97
C SER A 97 12.02 -1.86 -13.35
N GLY A 98 12.25 -0.73 -12.68
CA GLY A 98 11.65 0.55 -13.04
C GLY A 98 12.21 1.17 -14.32
N GLN A 99 13.50 0.97 -14.60
CA GLN A 99 14.18 1.48 -15.79
C GLN A 99 13.87 0.70 -17.06
N GLU A 100 13.56 -0.59 -16.93
CA GLU A 100 13.20 -1.47 -18.06
C GLU A 100 11.86 -1.08 -18.72
N GLY A 101 11.07 -0.19 -18.10
CA GLY A 101 9.89 0.43 -18.72
C GLY A 101 8.69 -0.51 -18.90
N ASP A 102 8.76 -1.74 -18.39
CA ASP A 102 7.65 -2.69 -18.45
C ASP A 102 6.65 -2.43 -17.30
N TRP A 103 5.74 -1.49 -17.55
CA TRP A 103 4.63 -1.18 -16.65
C TRP A 103 3.76 -2.41 -16.31
N GLY A 104 3.66 -3.36 -17.25
CA GLY A 104 2.93 -4.62 -17.05
C GLY A 104 3.61 -5.53 -16.04
N ALA A 105 4.95 -5.64 -16.10
CA ALA A 105 5.73 -6.40 -15.13
C ALA A 105 5.63 -5.82 -13.71
N LEU A 106 5.67 -4.49 -13.57
CA LEU A 106 5.58 -3.79 -12.29
C LEU A 106 4.22 -3.97 -11.60
N TRP A 107 3.15 -4.18 -12.36
CA TRP A 107 1.78 -4.32 -11.87
C TRP A 107 1.27 -5.77 -11.91
N SER A 108 2.13 -6.73 -12.29
CA SER A 108 1.72 -8.13 -12.41
C SER A 108 1.43 -8.76 -11.04
N ALA A 109 0.37 -9.56 -10.97
CA ALA A 109 0.06 -10.35 -9.77
C ALA A 109 1.20 -11.34 -9.43
N ALA A 110 1.92 -11.84 -10.44
CA ALA A 110 3.07 -12.72 -10.27
C ALA A 110 4.23 -12.00 -9.57
N ALA A 111 4.56 -10.77 -10.00
CA ALA A 111 5.60 -9.98 -9.35
C ALA A 111 5.22 -9.61 -7.91
N LEU A 112 3.96 -9.19 -7.68
CA LEU A 112 3.46 -8.92 -6.33
C LEU A 112 3.59 -10.16 -5.42
N ARG A 113 3.13 -11.32 -5.89
CA ARG A 113 3.24 -12.59 -5.16
C ARG A 113 4.69 -12.94 -4.82
N SER A 114 5.57 -12.87 -5.81
CA SER A 114 7.00 -13.17 -5.63
C SER A 114 7.63 -12.25 -4.58
N ARG A 115 7.35 -10.93 -4.63
CA ARG A 115 7.87 -9.98 -3.65
C ARG A 115 7.30 -10.19 -2.25
N LEU A 116 6.00 -10.42 -2.12
CA LEU A 116 5.37 -10.73 -0.82
C LEU A 116 5.99 -11.99 -0.19
N ALA A 117 6.16 -13.06 -0.97
CA ALA A 117 6.82 -14.27 -0.50
C ALA A 117 8.28 -14.01 -0.08
N ALA A 118 9.05 -13.28 -0.91
CA ALA A 118 10.44 -12.90 -0.59
C ALA A 118 10.56 -11.95 0.61
N ALA A 119 9.51 -11.20 0.92
CA ALA A 119 9.43 -10.34 2.11
C ALA A 119 8.93 -11.09 3.37
N GLY A 120 8.81 -12.42 3.28
CA GLY A 120 8.44 -13.33 4.36
C GLY A 120 7.00 -13.14 4.81
N PHE A 121 6.06 -12.88 3.90
CA PHE A 121 4.63 -12.98 4.24
C PHE A 121 4.21 -14.46 4.34
N PRO A 122 3.35 -14.81 5.30
CA PRO A 122 2.62 -16.07 5.30
C PRO A 122 1.86 -16.28 3.98
N GLU A 123 1.75 -17.52 3.52
CA GLU A 123 1.17 -17.85 2.21
C GLU A 123 -0.28 -17.39 2.05
N ASP A 124 -1.08 -17.54 3.10
CA ASP A 124 -2.45 -17.03 3.20
C ASP A 124 -2.50 -15.50 3.02
N ALA A 125 -1.62 -14.77 3.72
CA ALA A 125 -1.50 -13.33 3.58
C ALA A 125 -1.04 -12.91 2.17
N VAL A 126 -0.13 -13.67 1.55
CA VAL A 126 0.28 -13.44 0.16
C VAL A 126 -0.92 -13.57 -0.78
N GLU A 127 -1.72 -14.62 -0.60
CA GLU A 127 -2.89 -14.88 -1.43
C GLU A 127 -3.95 -13.78 -1.27
N ASP A 128 -4.23 -13.37 -0.03
CA ASP A 128 -5.19 -12.32 0.29
C ASP A 128 -4.80 -10.96 -0.30
N TRP A 129 -3.53 -10.58 -0.21
CA TRP A 129 -3.03 -9.35 -0.84
C TRP A 129 -3.12 -9.41 -2.36
N CYS A 130 -2.79 -10.54 -2.97
CA CYS A 130 -2.91 -10.72 -4.42
C CYS A 130 -4.37 -10.62 -4.87
N LYS A 131 -5.30 -11.28 -4.16
CA LYS A 131 -6.75 -11.21 -4.43
C LYS A 131 -7.27 -9.78 -4.26
N THR A 132 -6.89 -9.10 -3.19
CA THR A 132 -7.30 -7.71 -2.91
C THR A 132 -6.80 -6.77 -4.00
N SER A 133 -5.51 -6.86 -4.35
CA SER A 133 -4.91 -6.12 -5.46
C SER A 133 -5.65 -6.33 -6.78
N ALA A 134 -5.91 -7.60 -7.14
CA ALA A 134 -6.62 -7.94 -8.37
C ALA A 134 -8.06 -7.38 -8.37
N ARG A 135 -8.76 -7.50 -7.23
CA ARG A 135 -10.13 -6.99 -7.07
C ARG A 135 -10.20 -5.47 -7.22
N LEU A 136 -9.26 -4.72 -6.63
CA LEU A 136 -9.22 -3.26 -6.76
C LEU A 136 -9.09 -2.83 -8.24
N CYS A 137 -8.19 -3.46 -8.99
CA CYS A 137 -7.89 -3.03 -10.36
C CYS A 137 -8.78 -3.68 -11.42
N VAL A 138 -9.64 -4.63 -11.07
CA VAL A 138 -10.39 -5.41 -12.06
C VAL A 138 -11.24 -4.51 -12.97
N GLY A 139 -11.93 -3.52 -12.41
CA GLY A 139 -12.76 -2.59 -13.17
C GLY A 139 -11.96 -1.66 -14.09
N HIS A 140 -10.77 -1.24 -13.64
CA HIS A 140 -9.86 -0.41 -14.40
C HIS A 140 -9.21 -1.17 -15.58
N LEU A 141 -8.81 -2.43 -15.35
CA LEU A 141 -8.11 -3.23 -16.35
C LEU A 141 -9.06 -3.84 -17.39
N SER A 142 -10.26 -4.24 -16.99
CA SER A 142 -11.19 -4.94 -17.88
C SER A 142 -12.25 -4.03 -18.52
N GLY A 143 -12.15 -2.70 -18.38
CA GLY A 143 -13.11 -1.76 -18.94
C GLY A 143 -14.53 -1.93 -18.37
N GLY A 144 -14.65 -2.01 -17.04
CA GLY A 144 -15.92 -2.31 -16.39
C GLY A 144 -16.92 -1.16 -16.46
N ALA A 145 -18.14 -1.43 -16.94
CA ALA A 145 -19.20 -0.42 -17.01
C ALA A 145 -19.73 0.04 -15.63
N ALA A 146 -19.33 -0.61 -14.53
CA ALA A 146 -19.66 -0.23 -13.16
C ALA A 146 -19.12 1.16 -12.74
N GLY A 147 -18.11 1.67 -13.45
CA GLY A 147 -17.56 3.02 -13.24
C GLY A 147 -18.23 4.11 -14.08
N LEU A 148 -19.12 3.76 -15.02
CA LEU A 148 -19.68 4.72 -15.97
C LEU A 148 -20.88 5.47 -15.38
N PRO A 149 -21.14 6.72 -15.80
CA PRO A 149 -22.35 7.46 -15.38
C PRO A 149 -23.67 6.73 -15.72
N TRP A 150 -23.64 5.89 -16.75
CA TRP A 150 -24.75 5.07 -17.26
C TRP A 150 -24.61 3.59 -16.88
N ALA A 151 -23.88 3.27 -15.79
CA ALA A 151 -23.73 1.90 -15.29
C ALA A 151 -25.06 1.15 -15.10
N HIS A 152 -26.13 1.86 -14.75
CA HIS A 152 -27.49 1.31 -14.62
C HIS A 152 -28.05 0.71 -15.92
N ALA A 153 -27.49 1.05 -17.09
CA ALA A 153 -27.85 0.44 -18.37
C ALA A 153 -27.24 -0.96 -18.56
N PHE A 154 -26.34 -1.40 -17.66
CA PHE A 154 -25.70 -2.72 -17.70
C PHE A 154 -25.98 -3.47 -16.39
N PRO A 155 -27.12 -4.18 -16.30
CA PRO A 155 -27.54 -4.86 -15.08
C PRO A 155 -26.57 -5.96 -14.62
N ASP A 156 -25.78 -6.53 -15.55
CA ASP A 156 -24.77 -7.56 -15.28
C ASP A 156 -23.36 -6.99 -15.04
N THR A 157 -23.24 -5.71 -14.70
CA THR A 157 -21.94 -5.14 -14.37
C THR A 157 -21.37 -5.72 -13.08
N ARG A 158 -20.07 -6.01 -13.11
CA ARG A 158 -19.33 -6.48 -11.94
C ARG A 158 -19.57 -5.55 -10.74
N PRO A 159 -19.60 -6.10 -9.51
CA PRO A 159 -19.86 -5.31 -8.31
C PRO A 159 -18.90 -4.13 -8.20
N ARG A 160 -19.45 -2.98 -7.82
CA ARG A 160 -18.73 -1.72 -7.65
C ARG A 160 -17.86 -1.83 -6.40
N LEU A 161 -16.59 -1.43 -6.49
CA LEU A 161 -15.72 -1.32 -5.33
C LEU A 161 -16.38 -0.40 -4.29
N SER A 162 -16.56 -0.89 -3.07
CA SER A 162 -17.12 -0.09 -1.99
C SER A 162 -16.07 0.84 -1.39
N VAL A 163 -16.55 1.91 -0.74
CA VAL A 163 -15.71 2.84 0.01
C VAL A 163 -14.94 2.12 1.11
N ASP A 164 -15.59 1.22 1.84
CA ASP A 164 -14.97 0.47 2.93
C ASP A 164 -13.84 -0.43 2.40
N GLU A 165 -14.05 -1.15 1.30
CA GLU A 165 -12.99 -1.98 0.70
C GLU A 165 -11.75 -1.19 0.28
N ALA A 166 -11.94 0.00 -0.32
CA ALA A 166 -10.84 0.84 -0.74
C ALA A 166 -10.04 1.39 0.47
N LEU A 167 -10.76 1.86 1.50
CA LEU A 167 -10.15 2.39 2.71
C LEU A 167 -9.48 1.30 3.55
N ASP A 168 -10.10 0.13 3.70
CA ASP A 168 -9.53 -1.01 4.42
C ASP A 168 -8.26 -1.50 3.75
N ALA A 169 -8.24 -1.58 2.42
CA ALA A 169 -7.04 -1.93 1.66
C ALA A 169 -5.91 -0.93 1.88
N ALA A 170 -6.19 0.38 1.79
CA ALA A 170 -5.20 1.43 2.04
C ALA A 170 -4.71 1.43 3.49
N ALA A 171 -5.60 1.27 4.47
CA ALA A 171 -5.26 1.22 5.88
C ALA A 171 -4.41 -0.01 6.21
N GLY A 172 -4.79 -1.19 5.70
CA GLY A 172 -4.04 -2.43 5.86
C GLY A 172 -2.64 -2.33 5.26
N ALA A 173 -2.53 -1.79 4.04
CA ALA A 173 -1.24 -1.62 3.38
C ALA A 173 -0.35 -0.63 4.13
N LEU A 174 -0.90 0.48 4.63
CA LEU A 174 -0.12 1.43 5.43
C LEU A 174 0.37 0.82 6.75
N ARG A 175 -0.39 -0.07 7.38
CA ARG A 175 0.09 -0.84 8.54
C ARG A 175 1.28 -1.73 8.18
N GLU A 176 1.25 -2.38 7.02
CA GLU A 176 2.38 -3.17 6.53
C GLU A 176 3.61 -2.30 6.21
N ALA A 177 3.42 -1.11 5.67
CA ALA A 177 4.48 -0.13 5.47
C ALA A 177 5.14 0.26 6.82
N ILE A 178 4.35 0.47 7.87
CA ILE A 178 4.88 0.76 9.21
C ILE A 178 5.63 -0.44 9.79
N ARG A 179 5.09 -1.65 9.64
CA ARG A 179 5.80 -2.88 10.04
C ARG A 179 7.15 -3.02 9.31
N ALA A 180 7.25 -2.58 8.07
CA ALA A 180 8.53 -2.54 7.36
C ALA A 180 9.51 -1.55 8.01
N LEU A 181 9.04 -0.34 8.36
CA LEU A 181 9.88 0.65 9.06
C LEU A 181 10.33 0.14 10.42
N GLU A 182 9.45 -0.51 11.18
CA GLU A 182 9.77 -1.12 12.47
C GLU A 182 10.82 -2.23 12.35
N ARG A 183 10.81 -3.02 11.26
CA ARG A 183 11.90 -3.98 11.00
C ARG A 183 13.23 -3.30 10.74
N ARG A 184 13.22 -2.20 9.98
CA ARG A 184 14.45 -1.46 9.66
C ARG A 184 15.01 -0.75 10.90
N TRP A 185 14.13 -0.23 11.74
CA TRP A 185 14.46 0.53 12.96
C TRP A 185 13.62 0.05 14.14
N PRO A 186 13.98 -1.10 14.76
CA PRO A 186 13.23 -1.67 15.86
C PRO A 186 13.02 -0.69 17.03
N GLY A 187 11.81 -0.68 17.59
CA GLY A 187 11.37 0.17 18.69
C GLY A 187 11.00 1.60 18.29
N SER A 188 11.13 1.97 17.01
CA SER A 188 10.95 3.36 16.57
C SER A 188 9.54 3.64 16.06
N PHE A 189 8.86 2.68 15.44
CA PHE A 189 7.59 2.84 14.74
C PHE A 189 6.50 1.98 15.38
N VAL A 190 6.13 2.32 16.61
CA VAL A 190 5.09 1.61 17.36
C VAL A 190 3.71 2.01 16.86
N LEU A 191 2.96 1.04 16.33
CA LEU A 191 1.51 1.16 16.18
C LEU A 191 0.88 0.87 17.54
N GLU A 192 0.23 1.86 18.14
CA GLU A 192 -0.69 1.58 19.25
C GLU A 192 -1.82 0.72 18.69
N GLU A 193 -1.79 -0.58 18.98
CA GLU A 193 -2.96 -1.43 18.77
C GLU A 193 -4.10 -0.82 19.56
N ALA A 194 -5.25 -0.65 18.91
CA ALA A 194 -6.45 -0.17 19.57
C ALA A 194 -6.68 -1.10 20.76
N ARG A 195 -6.55 -0.59 21.99
CA ARG A 195 -7.11 -1.26 23.15
C ARG A 195 -8.60 -1.41 22.85
N GLU A 196 -9.03 -2.64 22.59
CA GLU A 196 -10.45 -3.02 22.49
C GLU A 196 -11.19 -2.66 23.78
#